data_AF-A0A4Q2V0F8-F1
#
_entry.id   AF-A0A4Q2V0F8-F1
#
_cell.length_a   1.000
_cell.length_b   1.000
_cell.length_c   1.000
_cell.angle_alpha   90.00
_cell.angle_beta   90.00
_cell.angle_gamma   90.00
#
_symmetry.space_group_name_H-M   'P 1'
#
loop_
_entity.id
_entity.type
_entity.pdbx_description
1 polymer ?
#
loop_
_entity_poly.entity_id
_entity_poly.type
_entity_poly.pdbx_seq_one_letter_code
_entity_poly.pdbx_strand_id
1 'polypeptide(L)'
;MVQYSPHSDYESEKNGNKAVRKVAGEQEDERSSPECTLEKPVKELMELIFNRQRFRITISVLKYDAIKLPLGKLSDTTITRGFQQLKDLAALIDDPAVASSKWNMGFAEATEHLSNTYYSFIPHMFGRKQPPIIRNDILLKKGIELLQSLSDMRVAAELMEIGRKTKDSIHSLDRQFQGLGLEEMTRLDDKSSEFGHIMRYLSNSGGAAHKMTYNIKDIFRIERLGERKRFDNSEFSKIPSNRRLLWHGSRSTNFAGILSQGLRIGPPEAP
;
A
#
# COMPACT_ATOMS: atom_id res chain seq x y z
N MET A 1 15.76 56.77 -6.17
CA MET A 1 15.64 57.90 -7.12
C MET A 1 16.15 57.43 -8.47
N VAL A 2 15.58 57.79 -9.61
CA VAL A 2 14.58 58.86 -9.88
C VAL A 2 13.26 58.24 -10.39
N GLN A 3 12.13 58.90 -10.11
CA GLN A 3 10.82 58.62 -10.76
C GLN A 3 10.57 59.64 -11.87
N TYR A 4 9.85 59.25 -12.92
CA TYR A 4 9.03 60.20 -13.68
C TYR A 4 7.77 59.54 -14.26
N SER A 5 6.74 60.36 -14.47
CA SER A 5 5.36 60.06 -14.87
C SER A 5 4.66 61.40 -15.16
N PRO A 6 3.40 61.47 -15.66
CA PRO A 6 2.62 60.51 -16.45
C PRO A 6 2.08 61.19 -17.76
N HIS A 7 0.79 60.95 -18.11
CA HIS A 7 -0.08 61.58 -19.12
C HIS A 7 -0.12 60.97 -20.55
N SER A 8 -1.26 60.91 -21.26
CA SER A 8 -2.70 60.96 -20.85
C SER A 8 -3.65 60.52 -22.02
N ASP A 9 -4.95 60.32 -21.70
CA ASP A 9 -6.16 60.37 -22.57
C ASP A 9 -6.37 59.25 -23.63
N TYR A 10 -7.54 58.62 -23.84
CA TYR A 10 -8.95 59.06 -24.11
C TYR A 10 -9.08 59.79 -25.48
N GLU A 11 -10.01 59.57 -26.42
CA GLU A 11 -11.17 58.65 -26.69
C GLU A 11 -11.55 58.77 -28.22
N SER A 12 -12.42 58.00 -28.92
CA SER A 12 -13.07 56.66 -28.80
C SER A 12 -13.84 56.29 -30.11
N GLU A 13 -14.44 55.07 -30.18
CA GLU A 13 -15.36 54.55 -31.24
C GLU A 13 -14.79 54.40 -32.70
N LYS A 14 -15.40 53.72 -33.70
CA LYS A 14 -16.74 53.09 -33.87
C LYS A 14 -16.74 51.91 -34.89
N ASN A 15 -17.57 50.90 -34.62
CA ASN A 15 -18.19 49.85 -35.48
C ASN A 15 -17.58 49.40 -36.85
N GLY A 16 -17.48 48.06 -37.02
CA GLY A 16 -17.29 47.41 -38.33
C GLY A 16 -17.63 45.90 -38.32
N ASN A 17 -18.79 45.50 -38.87
CA ASN A 17 -19.31 44.13 -38.81
C ASN A 17 -18.56 43.11 -39.71
N LYS A 18 -18.28 41.90 -39.18
CA LYS A 18 -18.66 40.61 -39.83
C LYS A 18 -18.41 39.34 -38.97
N ALA A 19 -19.41 38.46 -39.00
CA ALA A 19 -19.35 37.00 -38.77
C ALA A 19 -18.74 36.44 -37.47
N VAL A 20 -19.55 36.39 -36.40
CA VAL A 20 -19.31 35.47 -35.26
C VAL A 20 -19.56 34.03 -35.70
N ARG A 21 -18.54 33.18 -35.70
CA ARG A 21 -18.67 31.72 -35.86
C ARG A 21 -18.72 31.08 -34.47
N LYS A 22 -19.92 30.74 -33.98
CA LYS A 22 -20.08 30.02 -32.71
C LYS A 22 -19.35 28.67 -32.78
N VAL A 23 -18.27 28.52 -32.02
CA VAL A 23 -17.84 27.19 -31.57
C VAL A 23 -18.80 26.80 -30.44
N ALA A 24 -19.39 25.61 -30.53
CA ALA A 24 -20.25 25.11 -29.46
C ALA A 24 -19.40 24.86 -28.21
N GLY A 25 -19.89 25.31 -27.05
CA GLY A 25 -19.22 25.02 -25.80
C GLY A 25 -19.29 23.52 -25.50
N GLU A 26 -18.15 22.92 -25.15
CA GLU A 26 -18.13 21.61 -24.52
C GLU A 26 -18.77 21.75 -23.14
N GLN A 27 -20.06 21.40 -23.03
CA GLN A 27 -20.69 21.20 -21.74
C GLN A 27 -20.04 19.97 -21.12
N GLU A 28 -19.17 20.16 -20.14
CA GLU A 28 -18.78 19.06 -19.25
C GLU A 28 -20.06 18.55 -18.57
N ASP A 29 -20.47 17.35 -18.98
CA ASP A 29 -21.71 16.70 -18.60
C ASP A 29 -21.67 16.43 -17.08
N GLU A 30 -22.34 17.30 -16.30
CA GLU A 30 -22.30 17.38 -14.82
C GLU A 30 -23.06 16.22 -14.16
N ARG A 31 -22.68 14.99 -14.54
CA ARG A 31 -23.19 13.77 -13.97
C ARG A 31 -22.73 13.69 -12.52
N SER A 32 -23.69 13.77 -11.60
CA SER A 32 -23.46 13.49 -10.19
C SER A 32 -22.68 12.20 -10.03
N SER A 33 -21.66 12.22 -9.16
CA SER A 33 -20.92 11.00 -8.83
C SER A 33 -21.92 9.96 -8.31
N PRO A 34 -21.91 8.71 -8.82
CA PRO A 34 -22.85 7.69 -8.36
C PRO A 34 -22.72 7.50 -6.85
N GLU A 35 -23.85 7.17 -6.20
CA GLU A 35 -23.88 7.00 -4.75
C GLU A 35 -23.20 5.70 -4.30
N CYS A 36 -22.67 5.72 -3.08
CA CYS A 36 -22.06 4.55 -2.43
C CYS A 36 -23.15 3.71 -1.77
N THR A 37 -23.24 2.43 -2.13
CA THR A 37 -24.21 1.47 -1.56
C THR A 37 -23.64 0.68 -0.39
N LEU A 38 -22.32 0.75 -0.13
CA LEU A 38 -21.69 0.17 1.06
C LEU A 38 -22.30 0.74 2.36
N GLU A 39 -22.59 -0.15 3.31
CA GLU A 39 -22.95 0.25 4.67
C GLU A 39 -21.88 1.15 5.31
N LYS A 40 -22.30 2.09 6.16
CA LYS A 40 -21.41 3.09 6.77
C LYS A 40 -20.11 2.51 7.37
N PRO A 41 -20.11 1.43 8.17
CA PRO A 41 -18.87 0.88 8.72
C PRO A 41 -17.92 0.34 7.64
N VAL A 42 -18.47 -0.33 6.61
CA VAL A 42 -17.70 -0.86 5.48
C VAL A 42 -17.15 0.28 4.63
N LYS A 43 -17.96 1.30 4.36
CA LYS A 43 -17.56 2.52 3.64
C LYS A 43 -16.38 3.23 4.34
N GLU A 44 -16.51 3.50 5.63
CA GLU A 44 -15.47 4.16 6.43
C GLU A 44 -14.18 3.32 6.51
N LEU A 45 -14.28 1.98 6.43
CA LEU A 45 -13.13 1.09 6.34
C LEU A 45 -12.50 1.08 4.92
N MET A 46 -13.28 1.19 3.84
CA MET A 46 -12.73 1.39 2.49
C MET A 46 -12.00 2.74 2.38
N GLU A 47 -12.58 3.82 2.91
CA GLU A 47 -11.95 5.15 3.01
C GLU A 47 -10.65 5.15 3.85
N LEU A 48 -10.50 4.19 4.76
CA LEU A 48 -9.31 3.98 5.60
C LEU A 48 -8.18 3.26 4.85
N ILE A 49 -8.49 2.17 4.14
CA ILE A 49 -7.48 1.30 3.50
C ILE A 49 -7.10 1.76 2.09
N PHE A 50 -7.98 2.44 1.36
CA PHE A 50 -7.68 3.05 0.05
C PHE A 50 -7.32 4.54 0.14
N ASN A 51 -6.84 4.99 1.30
CA ASN A 51 -6.59 6.40 1.56
C ASN A 51 -5.30 6.92 0.90
N ARG A 52 -5.43 7.67 -0.21
CA ARG A 52 -4.27 8.23 -0.95
C ARG A 52 -3.29 9.02 -0.09
N GLN A 53 -3.77 9.76 0.92
CA GLN A 53 -2.87 10.55 1.78
C GLN A 53 -2.07 9.67 2.73
N ARG A 54 -2.68 8.61 3.29
CA ARG A 54 -1.94 7.60 4.08
C ARG A 54 -0.88 6.88 3.24
N PHE A 55 -1.17 6.58 1.97
CA PHE A 55 -0.19 6.02 1.03
C PHE A 55 1.01 6.96 0.84
N ARG A 56 0.76 8.25 0.56
CA ARG A 56 1.84 9.26 0.42
C ARG A 56 2.69 9.39 1.69
N ILE A 57 2.07 9.39 2.87
CA ILE A 57 2.78 9.42 4.15
C ILE A 57 3.62 8.15 4.33
N THR A 58 3.07 6.97 4.04
CA THR A 58 3.77 5.69 4.22
C THR A 58 4.94 5.53 3.27
N ILE A 59 4.79 5.91 1.99
CA ILE A 59 5.89 6.02 1.01
C ILE A 59 7.03 6.89 1.55
N SER A 60 6.70 8.06 2.11
CA SER A 60 7.68 9.01 2.65
C SER A 60 8.40 8.46 3.89
N VAL A 61 7.67 7.85 4.82
CA VAL A 61 8.23 7.21 6.03
C VAL A 61 9.16 6.04 5.69
N LEU A 62 8.78 5.22 4.72
CA LEU A 62 9.60 4.12 4.19
C LEU A 62 10.71 4.60 3.23
N LYS A 63 10.80 5.91 2.96
CA LYS A 63 11.80 6.57 2.08
C LYS A 63 11.81 6.05 0.64
N TYR A 64 10.71 5.50 0.14
CA TYR A 64 10.62 5.00 -1.22
C TYR A 64 10.45 6.13 -2.25
N ASP A 65 11.18 6.08 -3.35
CA ASP A 65 11.07 7.07 -4.44
C ASP A 65 9.98 6.69 -5.44
N ALA A 66 8.74 7.03 -5.07
CA ALA A 66 7.56 6.88 -5.92
C ALA A 66 7.50 7.88 -7.10
N ILE A 67 8.46 8.80 -7.24
CA ILE A 67 8.58 9.66 -8.42
C ILE A 67 9.36 8.90 -9.50
N LYS A 68 10.51 8.30 -9.13
CA LYS A 68 11.32 7.47 -10.02
C LYS A 68 10.64 6.14 -10.38
N LEU A 69 9.93 5.50 -9.43
CA LEU A 69 9.14 4.29 -9.70
C LEU A 69 7.76 4.33 -9.01
N PRO A 70 6.73 4.91 -9.66
CA PRO A 70 5.37 4.93 -9.13
C PRO A 70 4.82 3.51 -8.85
N LEU A 71 4.01 3.35 -7.80
CA LEU A 71 3.47 2.04 -7.37
C LEU A 71 2.78 1.27 -8.51
N GLY A 72 1.94 1.94 -9.31
CA GLY A 72 1.27 1.32 -10.47
C GLY A 72 2.20 0.96 -11.66
N LYS A 73 3.52 1.15 -11.53
CA LYS A 73 4.55 0.69 -12.46
C LYS A 73 5.57 -0.27 -11.80
N LEU A 74 5.46 -0.51 -10.49
CA LEU A 74 6.30 -1.47 -9.78
C LEU A 74 5.82 -2.89 -10.10
N SER A 75 6.64 -3.70 -10.77
CA SER A 75 6.30 -5.09 -11.10
C SER A 75 6.62 -6.06 -9.96
N ASP A 76 5.90 -7.18 -9.88
CA ASP A 76 6.26 -8.30 -8.99
C ASP A 76 7.70 -8.76 -9.23
N THR A 77 8.14 -8.82 -10.49
CA THR A 77 9.52 -9.16 -10.85
C THR A 77 10.56 -8.19 -10.28
N THR A 78 10.22 -6.92 -10.08
CA THR A 78 11.10 -5.94 -9.43
C THR A 78 11.11 -6.15 -7.91
N ILE A 79 9.96 -6.45 -7.31
CA ILE A 79 9.83 -6.77 -5.88
C ILE A 79 10.61 -8.05 -5.54
N THR A 80 10.43 -9.13 -6.30
CA THR A 80 11.16 -10.41 -6.14
C THR A 80 12.67 -10.23 -6.30
N ARG A 81 13.13 -9.46 -7.29
CA ARG A 81 14.56 -9.13 -7.44
C ARG A 81 15.08 -8.32 -6.24
N GLY A 82 14.28 -7.38 -5.73
CA GLY A 82 14.59 -6.65 -4.49
C GLY A 82 14.75 -7.59 -3.30
N PHE A 83 13.84 -8.54 -3.11
CA PHE A 83 13.93 -9.55 -2.04
C PHE A 83 15.20 -10.40 -2.21
N GLN A 84 15.49 -10.89 -3.42
CA GLN A 84 16.67 -11.72 -3.68
C GLN A 84 17.97 -11.02 -3.26
N GLN A 85 18.12 -9.72 -3.52
CA GLN A 85 19.29 -8.97 -3.05
C GLN A 85 19.37 -8.90 -1.52
N LEU A 86 18.24 -8.75 -0.83
CA LEU A 86 18.20 -8.81 0.64
C LEU A 86 18.53 -10.21 1.17
N LYS A 87 18.09 -11.29 0.51
CA LYS A 87 18.42 -12.67 0.89
C LYS A 87 19.89 -13.00 0.69
N ASP A 88 20.49 -12.51 -0.40
CA ASP A 88 21.92 -12.62 -0.62
C ASP A 88 22.72 -11.81 0.40
N LEU A 89 22.23 -10.62 0.81
CA LEU A 89 22.80 -9.84 1.91
C LEU A 89 22.65 -10.53 3.28
N ALA A 90 21.53 -11.19 3.55
CA ALA A 90 21.34 -11.97 4.77
C ALA A 90 22.35 -13.13 4.84
N ALA A 91 22.48 -13.89 3.77
CA ALA A 91 23.45 -14.98 3.68
C ALA A 91 24.92 -14.50 3.86
N LEU A 92 25.26 -13.29 3.40
CA LEU A 92 26.57 -12.68 3.71
C LEU A 92 26.73 -12.31 5.19
N ILE A 93 25.68 -11.77 5.81
CA ILE A 93 25.69 -11.35 7.23
C ILE A 93 25.82 -12.57 8.15
N ASP A 94 25.16 -13.68 7.80
CA ASP A 94 25.21 -14.94 8.55
C ASP A 94 26.52 -15.72 8.30
N ASP A 95 27.01 -15.78 7.04
CA ASP A 95 28.29 -16.39 6.67
C ASP A 95 29.12 -15.52 5.69
N PRO A 96 30.13 -14.79 6.20
CA PRO A 96 31.05 -14.01 5.36
C PRO A 96 31.82 -14.81 4.31
N ALA A 97 31.96 -16.15 4.43
CA ALA A 97 32.62 -16.98 3.42
C ALA A 97 31.80 -17.07 2.11
N VAL A 98 30.51 -16.75 2.14
CA VAL A 98 29.66 -16.60 0.94
C VAL A 98 30.18 -15.49 0.02
N ALA A 99 30.86 -14.46 0.53
CA ALA A 99 31.44 -13.39 -0.29
C ALA A 99 32.45 -13.92 -1.33
N SER A 100 33.42 -14.70 -0.88
CA SER A 100 34.45 -15.24 -1.78
C SER A 100 33.95 -16.44 -2.58
N SER A 101 33.13 -17.32 -1.97
CA SER A 101 32.69 -18.57 -2.60
C SER A 101 31.55 -18.40 -3.61
N LYS A 102 30.64 -17.43 -3.42
CA LYS A 102 29.52 -17.16 -4.34
C LYS A 102 29.75 -15.95 -5.24
N TRP A 103 30.37 -14.88 -4.71
CA TRP A 103 30.51 -13.60 -5.44
C TRP A 103 31.92 -13.33 -5.96
N ASN A 104 32.92 -14.12 -5.56
CA ASN A 104 34.34 -13.92 -5.89
C ASN A 104 34.83 -12.50 -5.52
N MET A 105 34.37 -12.00 -4.35
CA MET A 105 34.60 -10.65 -3.84
C MET A 105 35.06 -10.67 -2.38
N GLY A 106 35.64 -9.57 -1.90
CA GLY A 106 35.81 -9.37 -0.46
C GLY A 106 34.47 -9.13 0.24
N PHE A 107 34.34 -9.47 1.53
CA PHE A 107 33.08 -9.33 2.29
C PHE A 107 32.45 -7.92 2.20
N ALA A 108 33.26 -6.88 2.41
CA ALA A 108 32.80 -5.49 2.33
C ALA A 108 32.34 -5.10 0.91
N GLU A 109 33.09 -5.54 -0.11
CA GLU A 109 32.81 -5.32 -1.53
C GLU A 109 31.51 -6.02 -1.95
N ALA A 110 31.32 -7.29 -1.58
CA ALA A 110 30.09 -8.04 -1.85
C ALA A 110 28.86 -7.40 -1.17
N THR A 111 29.02 -6.94 0.07
CA THR A 111 27.93 -6.28 0.82
C THR A 111 27.58 -4.91 0.21
N GLU A 112 28.56 -4.15 -0.26
CA GLU A 112 28.32 -2.90 -0.99
C GLU A 112 27.69 -3.15 -2.38
N HIS A 113 28.19 -4.14 -3.13
CA HIS A 113 27.68 -4.52 -4.44
C HIS A 113 26.19 -4.89 -4.40
N LEU A 114 25.79 -5.77 -3.47
CA LEU A 114 24.40 -6.17 -3.31
C LEU A 114 23.53 -5.03 -2.76
N SER A 115 24.06 -4.17 -1.87
CA SER A 115 23.35 -2.96 -1.41
C SER A 115 23.05 -2.00 -2.56
N ASN A 116 24.05 -1.72 -3.40
CA ASN A 116 23.91 -0.85 -4.57
C ASN A 116 22.98 -1.45 -5.63
N THR A 117 22.98 -2.78 -5.79
CA THR A 117 22.06 -3.50 -6.69
C THR A 117 20.63 -3.47 -6.17
N TYR A 118 20.41 -3.67 -4.87
CA TYR A 118 19.11 -3.48 -4.21
C TYR A 118 18.54 -2.07 -4.43
N TYR A 119 19.34 -1.02 -4.22
CA TYR A 119 18.94 0.38 -4.45
C TYR A 119 18.76 0.74 -5.93
N SER A 120 19.28 -0.07 -6.85
CA SER A 120 19.06 0.06 -8.29
C SER A 120 17.70 -0.51 -8.73
N PHE A 121 17.24 -1.61 -8.11
CA PHE A 121 15.88 -2.14 -8.31
C PHE A 121 14.82 -1.36 -7.54
N ILE A 122 15.08 -1.00 -6.29
CA ILE A 122 14.14 -0.36 -5.38
C ILE A 122 14.63 1.07 -5.10
N PRO A 123 14.13 2.10 -5.82
CA PRO A 123 14.67 3.44 -5.67
C PRO A 123 14.24 4.09 -4.35
N HIS A 124 15.18 4.81 -3.72
CA HIS A 124 15.04 5.39 -2.38
C HIS A 124 15.40 6.88 -2.36
N MET A 125 14.70 7.65 -1.54
CA MET A 125 14.94 9.07 -1.31
C MET A 125 16.00 9.29 -0.22
N PHE A 126 17.29 9.28 -0.60
CA PHE A 126 18.40 9.66 0.28
C PHE A 126 18.73 11.16 0.28
N GLY A 127 18.18 11.92 -0.67
CA GLY A 127 18.50 13.33 -0.85
C GLY A 127 19.96 13.52 -1.29
N ARG A 128 20.72 14.35 -0.58
CA ARG A 128 22.17 14.57 -0.83
C ARG A 128 23.08 13.60 -0.05
N LYS A 129 22.54 12.57 0.61
CA LYS A 129 23.34 11.57 1.35
C LYS A 129 23.59 10.35 0.47
N GLN A 130 24.76 9.72 0.63
CA GLN A 130 25.06 8.43 0.02
C GLN A 130 24.07 7.35 0.52
N PRO A 131 23.66 6.39 -0.32
CA PRO A 131 22.92 5.20 0.12
C PRO A 131 23.69 4.46 1.24
N PRO A 132 23.03 4.00 2.32
CA PRO A 132 23.69 3.30 3.41
C PRO A 132 23.89 1.81 3.08
N ILE A 133 25.11 1.29 3.22
CA ILE A 133 25.39 -0.14 3.00
C ILE A 133 24.60 -1.00 4.00
N ILE A 134 23.83 -1.98 3.50
CA ILE A 134 22.98 -2.88 4.27
C ILE A 134 23.84 -3.99 4.88
N ARG A 135 24.40 -3.74 6.06
CA ARG A 135 25.41 -4.59 6.72
C ARG A 135 24.99 -5.15 8.09
N ASN A 136 23.70 -5.19 8.38
CA ASN A 136 23.14 -5.77 9.61
C ASN A 136 21.61 -5.95 9.52
N ASP A 137 21.08 -6.79 10.40
CA ASP A 137 19.66 -6.99 10.69
C ASP A 137 18.79 -5.74 10.67
N ILE A 138 19.24 -4.65 11.27
CA ILE A 138 18.42 -3.45 11.51
C ILE A 138 18.18 -2.71 10.19
N LEU A 139 19.12 -2.79 9.24
CA LEU A 139 18.96 -2.28 7.88
C LEU A 139 18.24 -3.31 6.99
N LEU A 140 18.59 -4.59 7.12
CA LEU A 140 17.98 -5.71 6.40
C LEU A 140 16.46 -5.77 6.63
N LYS A 141 16.03 -5.80 7.90
CA LYS A 141 14.61 -5.86 8.32
C LYS A 141 13.81 -4.65 7.84
N LYS A 142 14.44 -3.47 7.68
CA LYS A 142 13.79 -2.28 7.07
C LYS A 142 13.62 -2.43 5.55
N GLY A 143 14.57 -3.06 4.87
CA GLY A 143 14.43 -3.41 3.46
C GLY A 143 13.31 -4.44 3.22
N ILE A 144 13.20 -5.44 4.11
CA ILE A 144 12.12 -6.44 4.09
C ILE A 144 10.77 -5.76 4.32
N GLU A 145 10.62 -4.94 5.37
CA GLU A 145 9.37 -4.23 5.70
C GLU A 145 8.94 -3.32 4.52
N LEU A 146 9.88 -2.58 3.92
CA LEU A 146 9.63 -1.77 2.73
C LEU A 146 9.07 -2.63 1.59
N LEU A 147 9.71 -3.74 1.23
CA LEU A 147 9.26 -4.59 0.12
C LEU A 147 7.90 -5.25 0.39
N GLN A 148 7.64 -5.66 1.63
CA GLN A 148 6.33 -6.20 2.03
C GLN A 148 5.24 -5.14 1.88
N SER A 149 5.43 -3.94 2.44
CA SER A 149 4.48 -2.83 2.27
C SER A 149 4.32 -2.40 0.81
N LEU A 150 5.39 -2.36 0.01
CA LEU A 150 5.31 -2.07 -1.43
C LEU A 150 4.46 -3.11 -2.16
N SER A 151 4.59 -4.39 -1.82
CA SER A 151 3.80 -5.46 -2.44
C SER A 151 2.31 -5.33 -2.14
N ASP A 152 1.92 -5.05 -0.90
CA ASP A 152 0.51 -4.83 -0.55
C ASP A 152 -0.03 -3.51 -1.17
N MET A 153 0.76 -2.43 -1.09
CA MET A 153 0.40 -1.12 -1.60
C MET A 153 0.33 -1.06 -3.14
N ARG A 154 1.07 -1.90 -3.86
CA ARG A 154 0.94 -2.05 -5.32
C ARG A 154 -0.46 -2.53 -5.68
N VAL A 155 -0.92 -3.62 -5.05
CA VAL A 155 -2.23 -4.24 -5.31
C VAL A 155 -3.35 -3.24 -4.99
N ALA A 156 -3.23 -2.54 -3.86
CA ALA A 156 -4.16 -1.47 -3.51
C ALA A 156 -4.18 -0.33 -4.54
N ALA A 157 -3.01 0.11 -5.02
CA ALA A 157 -2.91 1.15 -6.05
C ALA A 157 -3.52 0.72 -7.39
N GLU A 158 -3.38 -0.55 -7.77
CA GLU A 158 -3.99 -1.13 -8.97
C GLU A 158 -5.53 -1.09 -8.89
N LEU A 159 -6.13 -1.54 -7.79
CA LEU A 159 -7.58 -1.43 -7.53
C LEU A 159 -8.06 0.03 -7.61
N MET A 160 -7.25 0.98 -7.12
CA MET A 160 -7.54 2.42 -7.18
C MET A 160 -7.35 3.05 -8.57
N GLU A 161 -6.68 2.39 -9.52
CA GLU A 161 -6.60 2.79 -10.94
C GLU A 161 -7.75 2.21 -11.76
N ILE A 162 -8.18 0.97 -11.49
CA ILE A 162 -9.33 0.33 -12.17
C ILE A 162 -10.57 1.22 -12.02
N GLY A 163 -10.84 1.72 -10.81
CA GLY A 163 -11.96 2.64 -10.52
C GLY A 163 -11.89 4.04 -11.14
N ARG A 164 -10.90 4.34 -12.00
CA ARG A 164 -10.79 5.61 -12.74
C ARG A 164 -10.91 5.47 -14.26
N LYS A 165 -10.75 4.26 -14.82
CA LYS A 165 -10.67 4.04 -16.27
C LYS A 165 -12.01 3.74 -16.93
N THR A 166 -13.06 3.59 -16.14
CA THR A 166 -14.39 3.10 -16.54
C THR A 166 -15.46 4.15 -16.27
N LYS A 167 -16.23 4.56 -17.28
CA LYS A 167 -17.38 5.47 -17.15
C LYS A 167 -18.66 4.73 -16.72
N ASP A 168 -18.58 3.97 -15.62
CA ASP A 168 -19.72 3.18 -15.13
C ASP A 168 -20.55 3.95 -14.10
N SER A 169 -21.77 3.48 -13.87
CA SER A 169 -22.68 3.94 -12.80
C SER A 169 -22.32 3.45 -11.38
N ILE A 170 -21.13 2.86 -11.18
CA ILE A 170 -20.70 2.27 -9.90
C ILE A 170 -19.70 3.18 -9.20
N HIS A 171 -20.01 3.55 -7.95
CA HIS A 171 -19.17 4.39 -7.12
C HIS A 171 -17.80 3.78 -6.77
N SER A 172 -16.82 4.65 -6.51
CA SER A 172 -15.40 4.28 -6.49
C SER A 172 -15.01 3.35 -5.35
N LEU A 173 -15.61 3.50 -4.15
CA LEU A 173 -15.35 2.63 -3.00
C LEU A 173 -15.96 1.25 -3.18
N ASP A 174 -17.12 1.18 -3.82
CA ASP A 174 -17.93 -0.03 -4.02
C ASP A 174 -17.23 -0.96 -5.01
N ARG A 175 -16.61 -0.39 -6.06
CA ARG A 175 -15.71 -1.13 -6.95
C ARG A 175 -14.41 -1.54 -6.25
N GLN A 176 -13.84 -0.69 -5.39
CA GLN A 176 -12.64 -1.04 -4.62
C GLN A 176 -12.91 -2.21 -3.67
N PHE A 177 -14.09 -2.23 -3.04
CA PHE A 177 -14.61 -3.32 -2.22
C PHE A 177 -14.84 -4.60 -3.03
N GLN A 178 -15.52 -4.53 -4.17
CA GLN A 178 -15.66 -5.67 -5.11
C GLN A 178 -14.28 -6.21 -5.52
N GLY A 179 -13.31 -5.33 -5.74
CA GLY A 179 -11.92 -5.67 -6.05
C GLY A 179 -11.14 -6.36 -4.93
N LEU A 180 -11.68 -6.42 -3.70
CA LEU A 180 -11.11 -7.25 -2.64
C LEU A 180 -11.48 -8.75 -2.78
N GLY A 181 -12.50 -9.11 -3.56
CA GLY A 181 -12.87 -10.52 -3.74
C GLY A 181 -13.22 -11.23 -2.43
N LEU A 182 -14.09 -10.62 -1.63
CA LEU A 182 -14.59 -11.19 -0.37
C LEU A 182 -15.92 -11.91 -0.59
N GLU A 183 -16.10 -13.04 0.10
CA GLU A 183 -17.37 -13.78 0.20
C GLU A 183 -18.23 -13.21 1.35
N GLU A 184 -17.60 -12.77 2.45
CA GLU A 184 -18.25 -12.05 3.56
C GLU A 184 -17.39 -10.84 3.97
N MET A 185 -18.05 -9.72 4.32
CA MET A 185 -17.44 -8.62 5.08
C MET A 185 -18.51 -7.91 5.94
N THR A 186 -18.97 -8.59 6.99
CA THR A 186 -20.13 -8.16 7.79
C THR A 186 -19.69 -7.57 9.12
N ARG A 187 -20.19 -6.37 9.44
CA ARG A 187 -19.97 -5.71 10.74
C ARG A 187 -20.77 -6.44 11.82
N LEU A 188 -20.11 -6.87 12.89
CA LEU A 188 -20.77 -7.55 14.01
C LEU A 188 -21.66 -6.58 14.81
N ASP A 189 -22.75 -7.09 15.39
CA ASP A 189 -23.49 -6.38 16.44
C ASP A 189 -22.63 -6.30 17.71
N ASP A 190 -22.53 -5.11 18.31
CA ASP A 190 -21.79 -4.85 19.55
C ASP A 190 -22.35 -5.65 20.74
N LYS A 191 -23.62 -6.10 20.64
CA LYS A 191 -24.29 -6.98 21.62
C LYS A 191 -24.06 -8.48 21.37
N SER A 192 -23.42 -8.85 20.26
CA SER A 192 -23.18 -10.26 19.94
C SER A 192 -22.14 -10.90 20.87
N SER A 193 -22.32 -12.20 21.14
CA SER A 193 -21.34 -12.97 21.93
C SER A 193 -19.97 -13.04 21.25
N GLU A 194 -19.93 -13.06 19.92
CA GLU A 194 -18.70 -13.01 19.11
C GLU A 194 -17.93 -11.71 19.32
N PHE A 195 -18.60 -10.55 19.21
CA PHE A 195 -18.00 -9.24 19.50
C PHE A 195 -17.46 -9.19 20.93
N GLY A 196 -18.27 -9.61 21.92
CA GLY A 196 -17.88 -9.65 23.33
C GLY A 196 -16.67 -10.56 23.62
N HIS A 197 -16.55 -11.69 22.91
CA HIS A 197 -15.39 -12.58 23.03
C HIS A 197 -14.13 -11.99 22.38
N ILE A 198 -14.24 -11.38 21.19
CA ILE A 198 -13.09 -10.75 20.50
C ILE A 198 -12.60 -9.53 21.29
N MET A 199 -13.51 -8.70 21.81
CA MET A 199 -13.19 -7.58 22.70
C MET A 199 -12.45 -8.07 23.96
N ARG A 200 -12.98 -9.09 24.64
CA ARG A 200 -12.33 -9.68 25.83
C ARG A 200 -10.96 -10.27 25.50
N TYR A 201 -10.79 -10.92 24.35
CA TYR A 201 -9.50 -11.43 23.91
C TYR A 201 -8.49 -10.30 23.69
N LEU A 202 -8.90 -9.19 23.06
CA LEU A 202 -8.03 -8.01 22.86
C LEU A 202 -7.62 -7.40 24.21
N SER A 203 -8.57 -7.16 25.12
CA SER A 203 -8.29 -6.61 26.45
C SER A 203 -7.36 -7.49 27.29
N ASN A 204 -7.46 -8.82 27.18
CA ASN A 204 -6.73 -9.77 28.02
C ASN A 204 -5.41 -10.26 27.42
N SER A 205 -5.09 -9.96 26.15
CA SER A 205 -3.85 -10.39 25.47
C SER A 205 -2.77 -9.30 25.36
N GLY A 206 -3.03 -8.09 25.87
CA GLY A 206 -2.04 -7.02 25.95
C GLY A 206 -0.89 -7.36 26.91
N GLY A 207 0.34 -7.43 26.41
CA GLY A 207 1.53 -7.70 27.22
C GLY A 207 1.79 -6.62 28.27
N ALA A 208 2.32 -7.01 29.43
CA ALA A 208 2.45 -6.12 30.60
C ALA A 208 3.27 -4.83 30.36
N ALA A 209 4.25 -4.88 29.44
CA ALA A 209 5.07 -3.73 29.02
C ALA A 209 4.37 -2.78 28.02
N HIS A 210 3.24 -3.20 27.43
CA HIS A 210 2.51 -2.49 26.38
C HIS A 210 1.02 -2.41 26.70
N LYS A 211 0.69 -1.92 27.91
CA LYS A 211 -0.69 -1.62 28.31
C LYS A 211 -1.26 -0.50 27.43
N MET A 212 -2.13 -0.88 26.50
CA MET A 212 -2.85 0.01 25.59
C MET A 212 -4.35 -0.05 25.92
N THR A 213 -5.01 1.11 25.98
CA THR A 213 -6.47 1.20 26.08
C THR A 213 -7.07 1.31 24.68
N TYR A 214 -7.73 0.26 24.22
CA TYR A 214 -8.37 0.23 22.90
C TYR A 214 -9.80 0.73 22.97
N ASN A 215 -10.14 1.73 22.13
CA ASN A 215 -11.53 2.02 21.78
C ASN A 215 -11.87 1.25 20.50
N ILE A 216 -12.59 0.12 20.64
CA ILE A 216 -13.01 -0.67 19.49
C ILE A 216 -14.18 0.05 18.82
N LYS A 217 -13.98 0.46 17.56
CA LYS A 217 -15.02 1.14 16.78
C LYS A 217 -15.99 0.16 16.12
N ASP A 218 -15.43 -0.85 15.46
CA ASP A 218 -16.14 -1.87 14.69
C ASP A 218 -15.33 -3.16 14.71
N ILE A 219 -16.01 -4.30 14.60
CA ILE A 219 -15.41 -5.62 14.34
C ILE A 219 -16.13 -6.20 13.11
N PHE A 220 -15.36 -6.72 12.15
CA PHE A 220 -15.90 -7.30 10.92
C PHE A 220 -15.57 -8.80 10.88
N ARG A 221 -16.58 -9.63 10.60
CA ARG A 221 -16.34 -10.99 10.12
C ARG A 221 -15.99 -10.91 8.64
N ILE A 222 -15.00 -11.68 8.22
CA ILE A 222 -14.52 -11.73 6.83
C ILE A 222 -14.38 -13.17 6.37
N GLU A 223 -14.85 -13.46 5.15
CA GLU A 223 -14.57 -14.70 4.43
C GLU A 223 -14.01 -14.30 3.06
N ARG A 224 -12.86 -14.86 2.69
CA ARG A 224 -12.09 -14.50 1.49
C ARG A 224 -12.29 -15.54 0.40
N LEU A 225 -12.41 -15.13 -0.87
CA LEU A 225 -12.74 -16.02 -1.99
C LEU A 225 -11.92 -17.32 -2.00
N GLY A 226 -12.62 -18.44 -1.81
CA GLY A 226 -12.09 -19.80 -1.75
C GLY A 226 -11.11 -20.09 -0.62
N GLU A 227 -10.96 -19.22 0.39
CA GLU A 227 -9.97 -19.39 1.47
C GLU A 227 -10.29 -20.58 2.36
N ARG A 228 -11.56 -20.71 2.75
CA ARG A 228 -12.07 -21.89 3.45
C ARG A 228 -11.83 -23.17 2.66
N LYS A 229 -12.10 -23.16 1.36
CA LYS A 229 -11.82 -24.30 0.47
C LYS A 229 -10.33 -24.64 0.36
N ARG A 230 -9.43 -23.64 0.35
CA ARG A 230 -7.97 -23.87 0.42
C ARG A 230 -7.57 -24.47 1.77
N PHE A 231 -8.12 -23.95 2.86
CA PHE A 231 -7.85 -24.42 4.22
C PHE A 231 -8.35 -25.86 4.42
N ASP A 232 -9.63 -26.14 4.15
CA ASP A 232 -10.26 -27.46 4.38
C ASP A 232 -9.58 -28.58 3.57
N ASN A 233 -9.15 -28.28 2.34
CA ASN A 233 -8.39 -29.22 1.49
C ASN A 233 -6.92 -29.41 1.92
N SER A 234 -6.36 -28.55 2.76
CA SER A 234 -4.97 -28.66 3.21
C SER A 234 -4.78 -29.79 4.23
N GLU A 235 -3.54 -30.24 4.42
CA GLU A 235 -3.21 -31.21 5.47
C GLU A 235 -3.43 -30.62 6.88
N PHE A 236 -3.35 -29.29 7.01
CA PHE A 236 -3.49 -28.58 8.28
C PHE A 236 -4.93 -28.57 8.82
N SER A 237 -5.96 -28.76 7.98
CA SER A 237 -7.36 -28.81 8.44
C SER A 237 -7.62 -30.01 9.38
N LYS A 238 -6.85 -31.09 9.18
CA LYS A 238 -6.97 -32.39 9.85
C LYS A 238 -6.21 -32.48 11.19
N ILE A 239 -5.45 -31.45 11.57
CA ILE A 239 -4.64 -31.43 12.80
C ILE A 239 -5.59 -31.34 14.02
N PRO A 240 -5.67 -32.36 14.91
CA PRO A 240 -6.79 -32.46 15.85
C PRO A 240 -6.87 -31.40 16.97
N SER A 241 -5.74 -30.78 17.37
CA SER A 241 -5.63 -30.19 18.72
C SER A 241 -5.02 -28.79 18.84
N ASN A 242 -4.54 -28.16 17.75
CA ASN A 242 -3.76 -26.90 17.85
C ASN A 242 -4.24 -25.76 16.93
N ARG A 243 -5.52 -25.74 16.54
CA ARG A 243 -6.13 -24.58 15.87
C ARG A 243 -6.26 -23.44 16.89
N ARG A 244 -5.76 -22.23 16.56
CA ARG A 244 -5.81 -21.05 17.44
C ARG A 244 -6.27 -19.82 16.66
N LEU A 245 -7.05 -18.96 17.31
CA LEU A 245 -7.21 -17.57 16.91
C LEU A 245 -5.97 -16.79 17.39
N LEU A 246 -5.34 -16.01 16.53
CA LEU A 246 -4.12 -15.26 16.80
C LEU A 246 -4.19 -13.87 16.17
N TRP A 247 -3.49 -12.90 16.75
CA TRP A 247 -3.42 -11.54 16.22
C TRP A 247 -2.38 -11.40 15.09
N HIS A 248 -2.76 -10.68 14.04
CA HIS A 248 -1.84 -10.16 13.03
C HIS A 248 -2.06 -8.64 12.90
N GLY A 249 -1.01 -7.85 13.10
CA GLY A 249 -1.03 -6.40 12.97
C GLY A 249 -0.23 -5.95 11.76
N SER A 250 -0.78 -5.03 10.96
CA SER A 250 -0.13 -4.46 9.78
C SER A 250 -0.48 -2.98 9.60
N ARG A 251 0.21 -2.28 8.68
CA ARG A 251 -0.06 -0.88 8.35
C ARG A 251 -1.41 -0.77 7.62
N SER A 252 -2.21 0.27 7.87
CA SER A 252 -3.56 0.38 7.25
C SER A 252 -3.53 0.43 5.71
N THR A 253 -2.40 0.85 5.13
CA THR A 253 -2.11 0.84 3.68
C THR A 253 -1.93 -0.56 3.10
N ASN A 254 -1.61 -1.55 3.92
CA ASN A 254 -1.37 -2.92 3.50
C ASN A 254 -2.66 -3.75 3.46
N PHE A 255 -3.70 -3.36 4.21
CA PHE A 255 -4.90 -4.16 4.37
C PHE A 255 -5.68 -4.39 3.08
N ALA A 256 -5.61 -3.51 2.08
CA ALA A 256 -6.22 -3.78 0.77
C ALA A 256 -5.48 -4.91 -0.01
N GLY A 257 -4.16 -5.04 0.17
CA GLY A 257 -3.39 -6.19 -0.34
C GLY A 257 -3.67 -7.48 0.44
N ILE A 258 -3.76 -7.40 1.77
CA ILE A 258 -4.06 -8.55 2.64
C ILE A 258 -5.50 -9.04 2.45
N LEU A 259 -6.49 -8.16 2.33
CA LEU A 259 -7.88 -8.54 2.13
C LEU A 259 -8.14 -9.13 0.73
N SER A 260 -7.38 -8.73 -0.30
CA SER A 260 -7.48 -9.30 -1.65
C SER A 260 -6.66 -10.57 -1.84
N GLN A 261 -5.38 -10.58 -1.47
CA GLN A 261 -4.46 -11.71 -1.74
C GLN A 261 -4.17 -12.60 -0.53
N GLY A 262 -4.54 -12.18 0.68
CA GLY A 262 -4.35 -12.93 1.92
C GLY A 262 -3.03 -12.62 2.63
N LEU A 263 -2.78 -13.33 3.75
CA LEU A 263 -1.47 -13.34 4.38
C LEU A 263 -0.51 -14.14 3.51
N ARG A 264 0.35 -13.43 2.78
CA ARG A 264 1.38 -14.00 1.93
C ARG A 264 2.64 -14.25 2.77
N ILE A 265 3.22 -15.45 2.64
CA ILE A 265 4.62 -15.66 3.02
C ILE A 265 5.47 -14.73 2.15
N GLY A 266 6.65 -14.30 2.62
CA GLY A 266 7.63 -13.70 1.73
C GLY A 266 7.87 -14.62 0.51
N PRO A 267 8.17 -14.07 -0.68
CA PRO A 267 8.54 -14.91 -1.81
C PRO A 267 9.77 -15.76 -1.47
N PRO A 268 10.03 -16.90 -2.15
CA PRO A 268 11.19 -17.76 -1.86
C PRO A 268 12.54 -17.04 -1.80
N GLU A 269 12.62 -15.89 -2.47
CA GLU A 269 13.75 -14.95 -2.53
C GLU A 269 13.85 -14.01 -1.31
N ALA A 270 12.94 -14.06 -0.33
CA ALA A 270 13.03 -13.29 0.90
C ALA A 270 13.90 -14.00 1.97
N PRO A 271 14.68 -13.25 2.78
CA PRO A 271 15.25 -13.72 4.04
C PRO A 271 14.25 -13.64 5.21
#